data_AF-E6WMM3-F1
#
_entry.id   AF-E6WMM3-F1
#
_cell.length_a   1.000
_cell.length_b   1.000
_cell.length_c   1.000
_cell.angle_alpha   90.00
_cell.angle_beta   90.00
_cell.angle_gamma   90.00
#
_symmetry.space_group_name_H-M   'P 1'
#
loop_
_entity.id
_entity.type
_entity.pdbx_description
1 polymer ?
#
loop_
_entity_poly.entity_id
_entity_poly.type
_entity_poly.pdbx_seq_one_letter_code
_entity_poly.pdbx_strand_id
1 'polypeptide(L)'
;MNKKLATVWQLSRAFWGGKQSWSAWLILAVILGLGGSIVWLNVLINDWSKSFYDALGEFNGSKVYSLVKEYCVFILIYIGVFVYQDWFTRLLIIRWRKSLTAQLVDSWLAKQAYYHLSLTGKVDNPDQRIAEDINFFVDKTISLLVSFLITSAQLFSFVWILWKLSGVQTFTLFGQEWVIKGYLVWVAVLYTLVGSLVTHLIGKKLHGLNYQKQRAEADFRAALLRKHDNAEQIALYQGESWEKQHLNRAFSAIAQNWRALMNGERNLGFFTTGYTRISLIVPVFAALPLFMAKTITLGGLMQVRSAFGQVHGALSWFIRVYKALVELSASISRLEQFCQAIAACQNGKNANPAGEIVEVDKLTVTTPQGKALLSDMQFRFPVGSWSKLSGRSGIGKSTLLRTLVGVWPWFEGHWQSQQGKSLLLPQRAYIGQGTLREVLCYPQQPDPDSEKLARYLADTGLGEWSGALDKQLNWEQVLSGGQKQRLAFARALRLKPDVLWLDEATSSLDAQSAREMLLLLKTRLPDCTVIAITHQTDIDGHFGQHLNLDSVAAGK
;
A
#
# COMPACT_ATOMS: atom_id res chain seq x y z
N MET A 1 14.67 19.24 4.50
CA MET A 1 14.28 19.03 3.10
C MET A 1 15.18 18.02 2.38
N ASN A 2 16.51 18.10 2.57
CA ASN A 2 17.50 17.23 1.89
C ASN A 2 17.32 15.71 2.11
N LYS A 3 16.97 15.25 3.32
CA LYS A 3 16.71 13.81 3.57
C LYS A 3 15.56 13.24 2.73
N LYS A 4 14.42 13.95 2.65
CA LYS A 4 13.25 13.48 1.89
C LYS A 4 13.50 13.41 0.39
N LEU A 5 14.26 14.34 -0.17
CA LEU A 5 14.66 14.30 -1.58
C LEU A 5 15.59 13.11 -1.86
N ALA A 6 16.51 12.80 -0.93
CA ALA A 6 17.34 11.61 -1.04
C ALA A 6 16.51 10.31 -1.01
N THR A 7 15.50 10.23 -0.13
CA THR A 7 14.56 9.09 -0.08
C THR A 7 13.78 8.95 -1.38
N VAL A 8 13.23 10.05 -1.92
CA VAL A 8 12.52 10.05 -3.20
C VAL A 8 13.43 9.55 -4.32
N TRP A 9 14.69 9.99 -4.34
CA TRP A 9 15.68 9.51 -5.30
C TRP A 9 15.97 8.02 -5.12
N GLN A 10 16.15 7.53 -3.89
CA GLN A 10 16.39 6.11 -3.63
C GLN A 10 15.24 5.23 -4.14
N LEU A 11 13.99 5.63 -3.90
CA LEU A 11 12.79 4.90 -4.36
C LEU A 11 12.58 4.99 -5.87
N SER A 12 13.08 6.04 -6.53
CA SER A 12 12.82 6.33 -7.93
C SER A 12 13.97 5.93 -8.87
N ARG A 13 15.20 5.80 -8.33
CA ARG A 13 16.44 5.55 -9.09
C ARG A 13 16.37 4.33 -10.00
N ALA A 14 15.78 3.23 -9.53
CA ALA A 14 15.74 1.99 -10.32
C ALA A 14 14.86 2.14 -11.58
N PHE A 15 13.80 2.92 -11.52
CA PHE A 15 12.91 3.17 -12.66
C PHE A 15 13.47 4.26 -13.60
N TRP A 16 13.92 5.39 -13.05
CA TRP A 16 14.37 6.55 -13.82
C TRP A 16 15.83 6.50 -14.27
N GLY A 17 16.67 5.70 -13.60
CA GLY A 17 18.10 5.53 -13.91
C GLY A 17 18.45 4.18 -14.56
N GLY A 18 17.47 3.30 -14.78
CA GLY A 18 17.68 1.99 -15.41
C GLY A 18 17.88 2.05 -16.92
N LYS A 19 18.33 0.94 -17.54
CA LYS A 19 18.58 0.84 -19.00
C LYS A 19 17.34 1.10 -19.88
N GLN A 20 16.13 0.86 -19.36
CA GLN A 20 14.86 1.08 -20.07
C GLN A 20 14.17 2.42 -19.74
N SER A 21 14.83 3.29 -18.95
CA SER A 21 14.28 4.56 -18.47
C SER A 21 13.98 5.58 -19.58
N TRP A 22 14.65 5.48 -20.73
CA TRP A 22 14.48 6.43 -21.84
C TRP A 22 13.01 6.54 -22.28
N SER A 23 12.29 5.41 -22.31
CA SER A 23 10.87 5.39 -22.69
C SER A 23 9.98 6.12 -21.67
N ALA A 24 10.33 6.07 -20.39
CA ALA A 24 9.62 6.81 -19.34
C ALA A 24 9.88 8.32 -19.45
N TRP A 25 11.12 8.72 -19.73
CA TRP A 25 11.48 10.11 -20.02
C TRP A 25 10.77 10.66 -21.26
N LEU A 26 10.65 9.86 -22.33
CA LEU A 26 9.90 10.25 -23.52
C LEU A 26 8.42 10.45 -23.20
N ILE A 27 7.79 9.54 -22.46
CA ILE A 27 6.38 9.70 -22.05
C ILE A 27 6.23 10.97 -21.20
N LEU A 28 7.14 11.23 -20.26
CA LEU A 28 7.13 12.46 -19.46
C LEU A 28 7.25 13.71 -20.35
N ALA A 29 8.16 13.72 -21.33
CA ALA A 29 8.31 14.82 -22.25
C ALA A 29 7.04 15.05 -23.09
N VAL A 30 6.38 13.98 -23.56
CA VAL A 30 5.08 14.07 -24.26
C VAL A 30 4.00 14.66 -23.34
N ILE A 31 3.91 14.22 -22.09
CA ILE A 31 2.96 14.76 -21.11
C ILE A 31 3.18 16.28 -20.92
N LEU A 32 4.43 16.71 -20.75
CA LEU A 32 4.77 18.12 -20.56
C LEU A 32 4.52 18.93 -21.85
N GLY A 33 4.81 18.38 -23.02
CA GLY A 33 4.52 18.99 -24.31
C GLY A 33 3.02 19.21 -24.51
N LEU A 34 2.20 18.18 -24.28
CA LEU A 34 0.73 18.30 -24.33
C LEU A 34 0.21 19.29 -23.28
N GLY A 35 0.77 19.27 -22.07
CA GLY A 35 0.47 20.24 -21.02
C GLY A 35 0.76 21.69 -21.43
N GLY A 36 1.90 21.93 -22.07
CA GLY A 36 2.25 23.23 -22.66
C GLY A 36 1.27 23.64 -23.76
N SER A 37 0.87 22.71 -24.63
CA SER A 37 -0.15 22.94 -25.67
C SER A 37 -1.51 23.33 -25.09
N ILE A 38 -1.91 22.78 -23.94
CA ILE A 38 -3.14 23.19 -23.24
C ILE A 38 -3.04 24.66 -22.79
N VAL A 39 -1.91 25.06 -22.20
CA VAL A 39 -1.69 26.46 -21.79
C VAL A 39 -1.71 27.39 -23.00
N TRP A 40 -1.04 27.01 -24.08
CA TRP A 40 -1.01 27.78 -25.32
C TRP A 40 -2.40 27.93 -25.96
N LEU A 41 -3.18 26.85 -26.05
CA LEU A 41 -4.57 26.89 -26.52
C LEU A 41 -5.44 27.79 -25.66
N ASN A 42 -5.26 27.78 -24.33
CA ASN A 42 -5.98 28.70 -23.44
C ASN A 42 -5.65 30.18 -23.71
N VAL A 43 -4.40 30.50 -24.05
CA VAL A 43 -4.01 31.85 -24.48
C VAL A 43 -4.68 32.23 -25.79
N LEU A 44 -4.68 31.33 -26.78
CA LEU A 44 -5.38 31.56 -28.06
C LEU A 44 -6.89 31.76 -27.87
N ILE A 45 -7.54 30.94 -27.04
CA ILE A 45 -8.96 31.07 -26.71
C ILE A 45 -9.24 32.41 -26.02
N ASN A 46 -8.32 32.91 -25.19
CA ASN A 46 -8.45 34.21 -24.54
C ASN A 46 -8.39 35.37 -25.54
N ASP A 47 -7.45 35.34 -26.49
CA ASP A 47 -7.37 36.33 -27.58
C ASP A 47 -8.56 36.23 -28.55
N TRP A 48 -8.99 35.00 -28.87
CA TRP A 48 -10.20 34.74 -29.65
C TRP A 48 -11.45 35.33 -28.98
N SER A 49 -11.57 35.17 -27.66
CA SER A 49 -12.70 35.70 -26.89
C SER A 49 -12.84 37.21 -27.04
N LYS A 50 -11.72 37.95 -27.02
CA LYS A 50 -11.74 39.39 -27.30
C LYS A 50 -12.36 39.67 -28.68
N SER A 51 -11.83 39.04 -29.72
CA SER A 51 -12.26 39.25 -31.11
C SER A 51 -13.75 38.92 -31.32
N PHE A 52 -14.25 37.90 -30.65
CA PHE A 52 -15.64 37.48 -30.70
C PHE A 52 -16.59 38.51 -30.08
N TYR A 53 -16.27 38.99 -28.88
CA TYR A 53 -17.11 39.97 -28.19
C TYR A 53 -17.02 41.37 -28.79
N ASP A 54 -15.88 41.75 -29.38
CA ASP A 54 -15.77 42.98 -30.18
C ASP A 54 -16.67 42.89 -31.43
N ALA A 55 -16.64 41.77 -32.16
CA ALA A 55 -17.51 41.56 -33.32
C ALA A 55 -19.01 41.56 -32.95
N LEU A 56 -19.37 41.04 -31.78
CA LEU A 56 -20.74 41.13 -31.25
C LEU A 56 -21.14 42.56 -30.92
N GLY A 57 -20.26 43.33 -30.26
CA GLY A 57 -20.51 44.73 -29.94
C GLY A 57 -20.66 45.62 -31.18
N GLU A 58 -19.96 45.27 -32.26
CA GLU A 58 -20.05 45.93 -33.57
C GLU A 58 -21.17 45.37 -34.47
N PHE A 59 -21.93 44.37 -34.01
CA PHE A 59 -22.98 43.67 -34.79
C PHE A 59 -22.48 43.10 -36.13
N ASN A 60 -21.21 42.69 -36.23
CA ASN A 60 -20.62 42.14 -37.45
C ASN A 60 -20.88 40.62 -37.58
N GLY A 61 -22.07 40.26 -38.08
CA GLY A 61 -22.51 38.87 -38.21
C GLY A 61 -21.55 37.98 -39.03
N SER A 62 -20.95 38.50 -40.10
CA SER A 62 -20.03 37.73 -40.95
C SER A 62 -18.77 37.27 -40.20
N LYS A 63 -18.19 38.15 -39.38
CA LYS A 63 -17.02 37.86 -38.54
C LYS A 63 -17.36 36.90 -37.41
N VAL A 64 -18.55 37.03 -36.82
CA VAL A 64 -19.03 36.12 -35.76
C VAL A 64 -19.09 34.67 -36.26
N TYR A 65 -19.66 34.39 -37.44
CA TYR A 65 -19.72 33.02 -37.96
C TYR A 65 -18.34 32.42 -38.25
N SER A 66 -17.38 33.23 -38.73
CA SER A 66 -16.00 32.79 -38.92
C SER A 66 -15.33 32.41 -37.60
N LEU A 67 -15.49 33.25 -36.56
CA LEU A 67 -14.94 33.00 -35.23
C LEU A 67 -15.57 31.77 -34.55
N VAL A 68 -16.86 31.50 -34.76
CA VAL A 68 -17.49 30.27 -34.24
C VAL A 68 -16.84 29.02 -34.83
N LYS A 69 -16.54 29.00 -36.14
CA LYS A 69 -15.86 27.87 -36.79
C LYS A 69 -14.45 27.66 -36.22
N GLU A 70 -13.70 28.75 -36.03
CA GLU A 70 -12.37 28.72 -35.41
C GLU A 70 -12.43 28.16 -33.98
N TYR A 71 -13.40 28.59 -33.17
CA TYR A 71 -13.59 28.09 -31.82
C TYR A 71 -13.88 26.58 -31.78
N CYS A 72 -14.71 26.07 -32.70
CA CYS A 72 -14.96 24.64 -32.82
C CYS A 72 -13.67 23.84 -33.06
N VAL A 73 -12.75 24.37 -33.88
CA VAL A 73 -11.43 23.75 -34.13
C VAL A 73 -10.58 23.77 -32.86
N PHE A 74 -10.50 24.91 -32.16
CA PHE A 74 -9.76 25.01 -30.89
C PHE A 74 -10.27 24.02 -29.84
N ILE A 75 -11.60 23.90 -29.69
CA ILE A 75 -12.19 22.95 -28.73
C ILE A 75 -11.90 21.51 -29.12
N LEU A 76 -11.97 21.14 -30.41
CA LEU A 76 -11.67 19.79 -30.86
C LEU A 76 -10.20 19.41 -30.58
N ILE A 77 -9.26 20.32 -30.86
CA ILE A 77 -7.84 20.13 -30.54
C ILE A 77 -7.64 20.05 -29.02
N TYR A 78 -8.24 20.97 -28.27
CA TYR A 78 -8.14 21.02 -26.81
C TYR A 78 -8.60 19.70 -26.17
N ILE A 79 -9.73 19.15 -26.59
CA ILE A 79 -10.26 17.87 -26.09
C ILE A 79 -9.24 16.76 -26.36
N GLY A 80 -8.72 16.64 -27.58
CA GLY A 80 -7.74 15.62 -27.93
C GLY A 80 -6.48 15.73 -27.07
N VAL A 81 -5.87 16.92 -27.00
CA VAL A 81 -4.65 17.18 -26.22
C VAL A 81 -4.87 16.87 -24.75
N PHE A 82 -5.98 17.32 -24.16
CA PHE A 82 -6.31 17.10 -22.75
C PHE A 82 -6.50 15.61 -22.43
N VAL A 83 -7.29 14.90 -23.23
CA VAL A 83 -7.57 13.47 -23.01
C VAL A 83 -6.30 12.62 -23.14
N TYR A 84 -5.48 12.88 -24.17
CA TYR A 84 -4.22 12.14 -24.32
C TYR A 84 -3.21 12.49 -23.23
N GLN A 85 -3.17 13.74 -22.75
CA GLN A 85 -2.30 14.14 -21.65
C GLN A 85 -2.64 13.39 -20.34
N ASP A 86 -3.93 13.24 -20.01
CA ASP A 86 -4.37 12.40 -18.88
C ASP A 86 -4.02 10.92 -19.09
N TRP A 87 -4.28 10.39 -20.30
CA TRP A 87 -4.00 9.00 -20.62
C TRP A 87 -2.51 8.65 -20.50
N PHE A 88 -1.61 9.47 -21.07
CA PHE A 88 -0.16 9.27 -20.96
C PHE A 88 0.31 9.39 -19.51
N THR A 89 -0.29 10.29 -18.72
CA THR A 89 -0.01 10.41 -17.28
C THR A 89 -0.33 9.11 -16.55
N ARG A 90 -1.51 8.51 -16.79
CA ARG A 90 -1.88 7.20 -16.22
C ARG A 90 -0.98 6.07 -16.68
N LEU A 91 -0.56 6.07 -17.95
CA LEU A 91 0.38 5.09 -18.50
C LEU A 91 1.73 5.14 -17.78
N LEU A 92 2.25 6.35 -17.52
CA LEU A 92 3.51 6.53 -16.79
C LEU A 92 3.39 6.05 -15.34
N ILE A 93 2.28 6.40 -14.67
CA ILE A 93 1.98 5.99 -13.28
C ILE A 93 1.98 4.46 -13.16
N ILE A 94 1.26 3.73 -14.02
CA ILE A 94 1.19 2.26 -13.91
C ILE A 94 2.52 1.58 -14.22
N ARG A 95 3.31 2.11 -15.17
CA ARG A 95 4.65 1.59 -15.47
C ARG A 95 5.60 1.74 -14.29
N TRP A 96 5.60 2.91 -13.65
CA TRP A 96 6.43 3.13 -12.46
C TRP A 96 5.94 2.27 -11.28
N ARG A 97 4.63 2.23 -11.03
CA ARG A 97 4.04 1.41 -9.96
C ARG A 97 4.41 -0.07 -10.12
N LYS A 98 4.29 -0.65 -11.33
CA LYS A 98 4.67 -2.04 -11.60
C LYS A 98 6.12 -2.31 -11.20
N SER A 99 7.04 -1.42 -11.56
CA SER A 99 8.46 -1.58 -11.26
C SER A 99 8.75 -1.48 -9.76
N LEU A 100 8.18 -0.47 -9.08
CA LEU A 100 8.42 -0.25 -7.65
C LEU A 100 7.77 -1.33 -6.77
N THR A 101 6.55 -1.77 -7.11
CA THR A 101 5.90 -2.89 -6.42
C THR A 101 6.70 -4.17 -6.55
N ALA A 102 7.18 -4.53 -7.75
CA ALA A 102 7.98 -5.73 -7.94
C ALA A 102 9.26 -5.70 -7.07
N GLN A 103 10.02 -4.60 -7.12
CA GLN A 103 11.23 -4.46 -6.31
C GLN A 103 10.99 -4.58 -4.81
N LEU A 104 9.91 -3.97 -4.30
CA LEU A 104 9.62 -3.98 -2.87
C LEU A 104 9.06 -5.33 -2.40
N VAL A 105 8.26 -6.02 -3.22
CA VAL A 105 7.81 -7.39 -2.94
C VAL A 105 9.00 -8.34 -2.92
N ASP A 106 9.89 -8.26 -3.91
CA ASP A 106 11.10 -9.08 -3.98
C ASP A 106 11.97 -8.86 -2.74
N SER A 107 12.18 -7.60 -2.36
CA SER A 107 12.96 -7.25 -1.16
C SER A 107 12.28 -7.72 0.13
N TRP A 108 10.96 -7.60 0.23
CA TRP A 108 10.21 -8.03 1.42
C TRP A 108 10.20 -9.55 1.61
N LEU A 109 10.14 -10.32 0.53
CA LEU A 109 10.21 -11.79 0.57
C LEU A 109 11.66 -12.30 0.68
N ALA A 110 12.64 -11.56 0.16
CA ALA A 110 14.05 -11.94 0.22
C ALA A 110 14.55 -12.08 1.66
N LYS A 111 15.37 -13.13 1.88
CA LYS A 111 15.95 -13.49 3.18
C LYS A 111 14.93 -13.54 4.32
N GLN A 112 13.66 -13.85 4.02
CA GLN A 112 12.55 -13.95 4.98
C GLN A 112 12.31 -12.65 5.78
N ALA A 113 12.56 -11.48 5.19
CA ALA A 113 12.36 -10.20 5.87
C ALA A 113 10.91 -10.04 6.36
N TYR A 114 9.92 -10.53 5.61
CA TYR A 114 8.51 -10.54 6.01
C TYR A 114 8.24 -11.15 7.39
N TYR A 115 8.89 -12.27 7.71
CA TYR A 115 8.72 -12.97 8.98
C TYR A 115 9.42 -12.22 10.13
N HIS A 116 10.61 -11.67 9.87
CA HIS A 116 11.37 -10.97 10.90
C HIS A 116 10.73 -9.63 11.26
N LEU A 117 10.17 -8.94 10.28
CA LEU A 117 9.42 -7.71 10.51
C LEU A 117 8.20 -7.96 11.40
N SER A 118 7.44 -9.04 11.16
CA SER A 118 6.26 -9.38 11.97
C SER A 118 6.63 -9.70 13.43
N LEU A 119 7.82 -10.25 13.68
CA LEU A 119 8.31 -10.54 15.03
C LEU A 119 8.75 -9.28 15.80
N THR A 120 9.27 -8.27 15.10
CA THR A 120 9.73 -7.03 15.76
C THR A 120 8.59 -6.05 16.09
N GLY A 121 7.45 -6.14 15.40
CA GLY A 121 6.34 -5.20 15.55
C GLY A 121 6.70 -3.74 15.22
N LYS A 122 7.86 -3.48 14.59
CA LYS A 122 8.34 -2.12 14.30
C LYS A 122 7.65 -1.46 13.11
N VAL A 123 7.08 -2.25 12.20
CA VAL A 123 6.36 -1.76 11.03
C VAL A 123 4.98 -2.38 10.98
N ASP A 124 3.96 -1.53 11.16
CA ASP A 124 2.57 -1.93 11.04
C ASP A 124 2.14 -1.99 9.56
N ASN A 125 1.39 -3.04 9.24
CA ASN A 125 0.65 -3.26 7.98
C ASN A 125 1.52 -3.16 6.71
N PRO A 126 2.48 -4.09 6.49
CA PRO A 126 3.31 -4.11 5.28
C PRO A 126 2.49 -4.24 3.98
N ASP A 127 1.34 -4.91 4.06
CA ASP A 127 0.33 -5.00 3.00
C ASP A 127 -0.16 -3.61 2.56
N GLN A 128 -0.48 -2.73 3.51
CA GLN A 128 -0.87 -1.35 3.22
C GLN A 128 0.29 -0.55 2.59
N ARG A 129 1.53 -0.79 3.04
CA ARG A 129 2.73 -0.13 2.47
C ARG A 129 2.88 -0.46 0.99
N ILE A 130 2.74 -1.73 0.63
CA ILE A 130 2.92 -2.20 -0.74
C ILE A 130 1.73 -1.83 -1.63
N ALA A 131 0.50 -2.00 -1.14
CA ALA A 131 -0.70 -1.80 -1.95
C ALA A 131 -1.11 -0.33 -2.10
N GLU A 132 -1.14 0.42 -1.00
CA GLU A 132 -1.67 1.78 -0.95
C GLU A 132 -0.58 2.85 -1.01
N ASP A 133 0.45 2.75 -0.16
CA ASP A 133 1.47 3.82 -0.06
C ASP A 133 2.30 3.94 -1.35
N ILE A 134 2.70 2.82 -1.98
CA ILE A 134 3.36 2.84 -3.31
C ILE A 134 2.47 3.53 -4.34
N ASN A 135 1.19 3.15 -4.41
CA ASN A 135 0.25 3.73 -5.38
C ASN A 135 0.13 5.23 -5.18
N PHE A 136 -0.10 5.66 -3.94
CA PHE A 136 -0.23 7.06 -3.58
C PHE A 136 1.06 7.85 -3.88
N PHE A 137 2.23 7.30 -3.54
CA PHE A 137 3.52 7.90 -3.80
C PHE A 137 3.74 8.14 -5.30
N VAL A 138 3.56 7.11 -6.14
CA VAL A 138 3.78 7.20 -7.59
C VAL A 138 2.76 8.16 -8.24
N ASP A 139 1.47 7.98 -7.96
CA ASP A 139 0.39 8.80 -8.50
C ASP A 139 0.59 10.29 -8.18
N LYS A 140 0.81 10.62 -6.91
CA LYS A 140 0.95 12.00 -6.47
C LYS A 140 2.27 12.60 -6.90
N THR A 141 3.37 11.86 -6.93
CA THR A 141 4.65 12.42 -7.40
C THR A 141 4.57 12.87 -8.85
N ILE A 142 4.02 12.03 -9.74
CA ILE A 142 3.86 12.39 -11.16
C ILE A 142 2.82 13.49 -11.34
N SER A 143 1.62 13.30 -10.77
CA SER A 143 0.51 14.24 -10.96
C SER A 143 0.83 15.63 -10.41
N LEU A 144 1.50 15.72 -9.25
CA LEU A 144 1.90 17.01 -8.67
C LEU A 144 3.01 17.67 -9.49
N LEU A 145 4.00 16.93 -9.98
CA LEU A 145 5.06 17.49 -10.83
C LEU A 145 4.49 18.05 -12.14
N VAL A 146 3.66 17.26 -12.83
CA VAL A 146 3.05 17.66 -14.10
C VAL A 146 2.13 18.86 -13.89
N SER A 147 1.23 18.79 -12.91
CA SER A 147 0.31 19.89 -12.64
C SER A 147 1.00 21.15 -12.13
N PHE A 148 2.10 21.03 -11.37
CA PHE A 148 2.91 22.19 -10.95
C PHE A 148 3.51 22.92 -12.15
N LEU A 149 4.12 22.19 -13.09
CA LEU A 149 4.75 22.78 -14.27
C LEU A 149 3.71 23.45 -15.19
N ILE A 150 2.60 22.77 -15.47
CA ILE A 150 1.50 23.32 -16.28
C ILE A 150 0.89 24.55 -15.61
N THR A 151 0.59 24.48 -14.31
CA THR A 151 -0.01 25.59 -13.56
C THR A 151 0.93 26.79 -13.48
N SER A 152 2.23 26.55 -13.33
CA SER A 152 3.23 27.63 -13.32
C SER A 152 3.32 28.33 -14.67
N ALA A 153 3.35 27.57 -15.77
CA ALA A 153 3.32 28.13 -17.13
C ALA A 153 2.03 28.92 -17.37
N GLN A 154 0.89 28.39 -16.94
CA GLN A 154 -0.40 29.08 -17.02
C GLN A 154 -0.41 30.38 -16.22
N LEU A 155 0.08 30.36 -14.97
CA LEU A 155 0.16 31.54 -14.12
C LEU A 155 1.02 32.61 -14.80
N PHE A 156 2.18 32.25 -15.33
CA PHE A 156 3.08 33.19 -15.99
C PHE A 156 2.45 33.83 -17.23
N SER A 157 1.86 33.01 -18.11
CA SER A 157 1.20 33.48 -19.34
C SER A 157 0.03 34.42 -19.05
N PHE A 158 -0.83 34.07 -18.08
CA PHE A 158 -2.02 34.88 -17.79
C PHE A 158 -1.75 36.09 -16.89
N VAL A 159 -0.73 36.04 -16.01
CA VAL A 159 -0.24 37.24 -15.32
C VAL A 159 0.29 38.24 -16.33
N TRP A 160 1.05 37.79 -17.34
CA TRP A 160 1.55 38.66 -18.40
C TRP A 160 0.42 39.33 -19.20
N ILE A 161 -0.59 38.55 -19.62
CA ILE A 161 -1.77 39.09 -20.34
C ILE A 161 -2.51 40.11 -19.46
N LEU A 162 -2.79 39.76 -18.20
CA LEU A 162 -3.52 40.62 -17.28
C LEU A 162 -2.75 41.91 -16.96
N TRP A 163 -1.42 41.83 -16.85
CA TRP A 163 -0.55 42.98 -16.66
C TRP A 163 -0.62 43.94 -17.86
N LYS A 164 -0.56 43.41 -19.08
CA LYS A 164 -0.66 44.20 -20.32
C LYS A 164 -2.03 44.90 -20.43
N LEU A 165 -3.11 44.21 -20.05
CA LEU A 165 -4.47 44.76 -20.10
C LEU A 165 -4.76 45.77 -18.98
N SER A 166 -4.07 45.68 -17.85
CA SER A 166 -4.32 46.53 -16.68
C SER A 166 -3.90 47.99 -16.85
N GLY A 167 -3.04 48.30 -17.81
CA GLY A 167 -2.53 49.66 -18.04
C GLY A 167 -1.87 50.29 -16.81
N VAL A 168 -1.89 51.63 -16.76
CA VAL A 168 -1.45 52.44 -15.62
C VAL A 168 -2.67 53.17 -15.08
N GLN A 169 -3.04 52.94 -13.82
CA GLN A 169 -4.14 53.64 -13.16
C GLN A 169 -3.60 54.51 -12.02
N THR A 170 -4.09 55.74 -11.98
CA THR A 170 -3.83 56.72 -10.92
C THR A 170 -5.03 56.75 -9.99
N PHE A 171 -4.85 56.31 -8.74
CA PHE A 171 -5.88 56.42 -7.70
C PHE A 171 -5.53 57.57 -6.77
N THR A 172 -6.47 58.46 -6.48
CA THR A 172 -6.32 59.49 -5.45
C THR A 172 -6.78 58.91 -4.11
N LEU A 173 -5.84 58.60 -3.22
CA LEU A 173 -6.12 58.11 -1.86
C LEU A 173 -5.45 59.03 -0.85
N PHE A 174 -6.19 59.53 0.14
CA PHE A 174 -5.70 60.50 1.15
C PHE A 174 -5.09 61.78 0.55
N GLY A 175 -5.60 62.25 -0.60
CA GLY A 175 -5.11 63.47 -1.26
C GLY A 175 -3.77 63.31 -1.99
N GLN A 176 -3.22 62.10 -2.11
CA GLN A 176 -2.05 61.80 -2.95
C GLN A 176 -2.42 60.90 -4.13
N GLU A 177 -1.79 61.11 -5.28
CA GLU A 177 -1.94 60.28 -6.48
C GLU A 177 -1.03 59.06 -6.41
N TRP A 178 -1.64 57.88 -6.29
CA TRP A 178 -0.95 56.59 -6.30
C TRP A 178 -1.05 55.97 -7.68
N VAL A 179 0.09 55.82 -8.36
CA VAL A 179 0.18 55.16 -9.67
C VAL A 179 0.44 53.67 -9.48
N ILE A 180 -0.58 52.83 -9.68
CA ILE A 180 -0.45 51.37 -9.55
C ILE A 180 -0.44 50.75 -10.95
N LYS A 181 0.72 50.22 -11.34
CA LYS A 181 0.86 49.40 -12.55
C LYS A 181 0.37 47.98 -12.26
N GLY A 182 -0.38 47.39 -13.20
CA GLY A 182 -0.83 46.00 -13.05
C GLY A 182 -1.87 45.77 -11.94
N TYR A 183 -2.66 46.78 -11.58
CA TYR A 183 -3.63 46.70 -10.47
C TYR A 183 -4.56 45.48 -10.55
N LEU A 184 -4.97 45.05 -11.75
CA LEU A 184 -5.82 43.87 -11.93
C LEU A 184 -5.17 42.57 -11.43
N VAL A 185 -3.83 42.45 -11.56
CA VAL A 185 -3.07 41.31 -11.02
C VAL A 185 -3.11 41.31 -9.50
N TRP A 186 -2.93 42.49 -8.88
CA TRP A 186 -2.99 42.62 -7.42
C TRP A 186 -4.38 42.34 -6.87
N VAL A 187 -5.44 42.76 -7.56
CA VAL A 187 -6.83 42.40 -7.21
C VAL A 187 -7.01 40.88 -7.27
N ALA A 188 -6.50 40.21 -8.30
CA ALA A 188 -6.58 38.75 -8.42
C ALA A 188 -5.86 38.05 -7.25
N VAL A 189 -4.62 38.45 -6.96
CA VAL A 189 -3.82 37.89 -5.86
C VAL A 189 -4.50 38.08 -4.51
N LEU A 190 -4.91 39.31 -4.18
CA LEU A 190 -5.55 39.64 -2.90
C LEU A 190 -6.86 38.85 -2.73
N TYR A 191 -7.68 38.81 -3.77
CA TYR A 191 -8.96 38.10 -3.74
C TYR A 191 -8.78 36.59 -3.59
N THR A 192 -7.79 35.98 -4.27
CA THR A 192 -7.46 34.56 -4.08
C THR A 192 -6.95 34.28 -2.68
N LEU A 193 -6.10 35.15 -2.13
CA LEU A 193 -5.50 34.96 -0.80
C LEU A 193 -6.57 35.04 0.30
N VAL A 194 -7.45 36.03 0.26
CA VAL A 194 -8.57 36.18 1.22
C VAL A 194 -9.49 34.97 1.16
N GLY A 195 -9.92 34.57 -0.05
CA GLY A 195 -10.79 33.40 -0.22
C GLY A 195 -10.17 32.12 0.32
N SER A 196 -8.87 31.95 0.09
CA SER A 196 -8.12 30.78 0.55
C SER A 196 -7.94 30.75 2.06
N LEU A 197 -7.65 31.89 2.69
CA LEU A 197 -7.51 32.01 4.14
C LEU A 197 -8.82 31.65 4.84
N VAL A 198 -9.95 32.23 4.40
CA VAL A 198 -11.26 31.95 4.99
C VAL A 198 -11.67 30.49 4.76
N THR A 199 -11.43 29.94 3.56
CA THR A 199 -11.66 28.51 3.28
C THR A 199 -10.86 27.62 4.22
N HIS A 200 -9.60 27.94 4.49
CA HIS A 200 -8.75 27.17 5.40
C HIS A 200 -9.26 27.23 6.85
N LEU A 201 -9.65 28.41 7.34
CA LEU A 201 -10.16 28.60 8.70
C LEU A 201 -11.45 27.79 8.94
N ILE A 202 -12.39 27.82 8.01
CA ILE A 202 -13.64 27.04 8.08
C ILE A 202 -13.35 25.54 7.90
N GLY A 203 -12.45 25.19 6.98
CA GLY A 203 -12.10 23.81 6.62
C GLY A 203 -11.26 23.05 7.64
N LYS A 204 -10.56 23.73 8.57
CA LYS A 204 -9.69 23.09 9.56
C LYS A 204 -10.44 22.07 10.43
N LYS A 205 -11.68 22.37 10.83
CA LYS A 205 -12.50 21.48 11.68
C LYS A 205 -12.91 20.18 10.97
N LEU A 206 -13.08 20.22 9.64
CA LEU A 206 -13.47 19.06 8.82
C LEU A 206 -12.39 17.98 8.75
N HIS A 207 -11.11 18.32 8.92
CA HIS A 207 -10.03 17.33 8.93
C HIS A 207 -10.17 16.35 10.11
N GLY A 208 -10.47 16.87 11.31
CA GLY A 208 -10.69 16.03 12.50
C GLY A 208 -11.91 15.10 12.35
N LEU A 209 -13.00 15.61 11.78
CA LEU A 209 -14.22 14.82 11.53
C LEU A 209 -14.01 13.72 10.47
N ASN A 210 -13.22 14.00 9.44
CA ASN A 210 -12.85 12.99 8.44
C ASN A 210 -11.98 11.88 9.04
N TYR A 211 -11.05 12.22 9.94
CA TYR A 211 -10.28 11.21 10.67
C TYR A 211 -11.18 10.34 11.56
N GLN A 212 -12.10 10.97 12.31
CA GLN A 212 -13.08 10.24 13.12
C GLN A 212 -14.00 9.35 12.27
N LYS A 213 -14.37 9.79 11.04
CA LYS A 213 -15.11 8.98 10.07
C LYS A 213 -14.37 7.68 9.74
N GLN A 214 -13.11 7.80 9.31
CA GLN A 214 -12.29 6.65 8.93
C GLN A 214 -12.12 5.67 10.09
N ARG A 215 -11.88 6.19 11.30
CA ARG A 215 -11.76 5.38 12.51
C ARG A 215 -13.05 4.64 12.86
N ALA A 216 -14.19 5.34 12.89
CA ALA A 216 -15.48 4.74 13.21
C ALA A 216 -15.91 3.67 12.18
N GLU A 217 -15.66 3.90 10.89
CA GLU A 217 -15.90 2.89 9.84
C GLU A 217 -14.97 1.67 9.98
N ALA A 218 -13.69 1.89 10.28
CA ALA A 218 -12.73 0.80 10.51
C ALA A 218 -13.13 -0.03 11.74
N ASP A 219 -13.51 0.61 12.84
CA ASP A 219 -13.96 -0.06 14.06
C ASP A 219 -15.22 -0.91 13.82
N PHE A 220 -16.18 -0.38 13.04
CA PHE A 220 -17.38 -1.13 12.65
C PHE A 220 -17.07 -2.30 11.73
N ARG A 221 -16.19 -2.13 10.75
CA ARG A 221 -15.76 -3.21 9.85
C ARG A 221 -15.00 -4.30 10.61
N ALA A 222 -14.09 -3.92 11.50
CA ALA A 222 -13.37 -4.85 12.36
C ALA A 222 -14.33 -5.57 13.30
N ALA A 223 -15.36 -4.89 13.81
CA ALA A 223 -16.42 -5.53 14.56
C ALA A 223 -17.11 -6.60 13.71
N LEU A 224 -17.59 -6.29 12.50
CA LEU A 224 -18.23 -7.25 11.60
C LEU A 224 -17.33 -8.45 11.27
N LEU A 225 -16.06 -8.21 10.93
CA LEU A 225 -15.10 -9.27 10.61
C LEU A 225 -14.95 -10.26 11.77
N ARG A 226 -14.80 -9.75 13.00
CA ARG A 226 -14.73 -10.61 14.20
C ARG A 226 -15.97 -11.49 14.36
N LYS A 227 -17.16 -11.04 13.96
CA LYS A 227 -18.39 -11.86 14.05
C LYS A 227 -18.42 -12.92 12.96
N HIS A 228 -17.96 -12.59 11.75
CA HIS A 228 -17.83 -13.55 10.66
C HIS A 228 -16.83 -14.66 11.02
N ASP A 229 -15.67 -14.30 11.54
CA ASP A 229 -14.61 -15.26 11.92
C ASP A 229 -15.03 -16.19 13.07
N ASN A 230 -16.04 -15.79 13.86
CA ASN A 230 -16.54 -16.54 15.01
C ASN A 230 -18.04 -16.88 14.87
N ALA A 231 -18.53 -17.00 13.63
CA ALA A 231 -19.96 -17.17 13.35
C ALA A 231 -20.53 -18.46 13.98
N GLU A 232 -19.74 -19.54 13.96
CA GLU A 232 -20.12 -20.81 14.57
C GLU A 232 -20.28 -20.67 16.08
N GLN A 233 -19.32 -20.06 16.77
CA GLN A 233 -19.39 -19.85 18.22
C GLN A 233 -20.58 -18.96 18.59
N ILE A 234 -20.85 -17.90 17.81
CA ILE A 234 -22.01 -17.03 18.03
C ILE A 234 -23.31 -17.80 17.90
N ALA A 235 -23.44 -18.65 16.86
CA ALA A 235 -24.62 -19.48 16.64
C ALA A 235 -24.79 -20.56 17.71
N LEU A 236 -23.71 -21.23 18.11
CA LEU A 236 -23.71 -22.24 19.19
C LEU A 236 -24.14 -21.63 20.53
N TYR A 237 -23.70 -20.41 20.84
CA TYR A 237 -24.08 -19.70 22.06
C TYR A 237 -25.41 -18.93 21.94
N GLN A 238 -26.04 -18.89 20.76
CA GLN A 238 -27.26 -18.10 20.49
C GLN A 238 -27.10 -16.62 20.91
N GLY A 239 -25.92 -16.05 20.60
CA GLY A 239 -25.50 -14.71 21.03
C GLY A 239 -25.96 -13.55 20.14
N GLU A 240 -26.82 -13.80 19.14
CA GLU A 240 -27.11 -12.86 18.05
C GLU A 240 -27.71 -11.53 18.55
N SER A 241 -28.53 -11.57 19.59
CA SER A 241 -29.18 -10.38 20.16
C SER A 241 -28.16 -9.39 20.77
N TRP A 242 -27.18 -9.92 21.50
CA TRP A 242 -26.09 -9.14 22.10
C TRP A 242 -25.17 -8.56 21.01
N GLU A 243 -24.80 -9.38 20.03
CA GLU A 243 -23.95 -8.94 18.93
C GLU A 243 -24.61 -7.87 18.06
N LYS A 244 -25.92 -7.98 17.82
CA LYS A 244 -26.71 -6.95 17.16
C LYS A 244 -26.67 -5.62 17.92
N GLN A 245 -26.84 -5.65 19.25
CA GLN A 245 -26.78 -4.43 20.06
C GLN A 245 -25.39 -3.78 20.00
N HIS A 246 -24.33 -4.57 20.05
CA HIS A 246 -22.96 -4.07 19.93
C HIS A 246 -22.71 -3.41 18.55
N LEU A 247 -23.14 -4.05 17.46
CA LEU A 247 -23.04 -3.49 16.11
C LEU A 247 -23.85 -2.20 15.96
N ASN A 248 -25.05 -2.11 16.55
CA ASN A 248 -25.85 -0.88 16.54
C ASN A 248 -25.18 0.29 17.24
N ARG A 249 -24.46 0.05 18.36
CA ARG A 249 -23.68 1.10 19.05
C ARG A 249 -22.52 1.59 18.18
N ALA A 250 -21.78 0.67 17.57
CA ALA A 250 -20.69 1.01 16.67
C ALA A 250 -21.20 1.83 15.47
N PHE A 251 -22.34 1.45 14.88
CA PHE A 251 -22.95 2.20 13.79
C PHE A 251 -23.48 3.58 14.23
N SER A 252 -23.98 3.70 15.46
CA SER A 252 -24.44 4.98 16.00
C SER A 252 -23.32 6.01 16.09
N ALA A 253 -22.08 5.60 16.38
CA ALA A 253 -20.92 6.48 16.35
C ALA A 253 -20.64 7.01 14.93
N ILE A 254 -20.78 6.16 13.90
CA ILE A 254 -20.71 6.58 12.49
C ILE A 254 -21.81 7.62 12.20
N ALA A 255 -23.05 7.34 12.59
CA ALA A 255 -24.18 8.25 12.34
C ALA A 255 -24.00 9.63 13.01
N GLN A 256 -23.47 9.67 14.24
CA GLN A 256 -23.19 10.94 14.94
C GLN A 256 -22.08 11.74 14.23
N ASN A 257 -20.98 11.09 13.88
CA ASN A 257 -19.90 11.73 13.13
C ASN A 257 -20.38 12.23 11.75
N TRP A 258 -21.24 11.46 11.09
CA TRP A 258 -21.84 11.83 9.80
C TRP A 258 -22.62 13.14 9.90
N ARG A 259 -23.45 13.32 10.94
CA ARG A 259 -24.18 14.60 11.17
C ARG A 259 -23.23 15.78 11.38
N ALA A 260 -22.16 15.58 12.16
CA ALA A 260 -21.17 16.63 12.39
C ALA A 260 -20.45 17.02 11.08
N LEU A 261 -20.11 16.02 10.25
CA LEU A 261 -19.49 16.21 8.94
C LEU A 261 -20.43 16.97 7.99
N MET A 262 -21.69 16.55 7.87
CA MET A 262 -22.71 17.24 7.06
C MET A 262 -22.83 18.72 7.43
N ASN A 263 -22.87 19.05 8.73
CA ASN A 263 -22.95 20.45 9.17
C ASN A 263 -21.68 21.24 8.83
N GLY A 264 -20.51 20.61 8.97
CA GLY A 264 -19.23 21.22 8.57
C GLY A 264 -19.15 21.48 7.07
N GLU A 265 -19.52 20.49 6.25
CA GLU A 265 -19.52 20.58 4.79
C GLU A 265 -20.53 21.61 4.28
N ARG A 266 -21.73 21.66 4.87
CA ARG A 266 -22.73 22.69 4.58
C ARG A 266 -22.17 24.09 4.82
N ASN A 267 -21.55 24.33 5.98
CA ASN A 267 -21.00 25.65 6.32
C ASN A 267 -19.85 26.04 5.39
N LEU A 268 -18.96 25.10 5.07
CA LEU A 268 -17.92 25.32 4.07
C LEU A 268 -18.53 25.62 2.69
N GLY A 269 -19.56 24.86 2.31
CA GLY A 269 -20.28 25.00 1.04
C GLY A 269 -20.94 26.36 0.86
N PHE A 270 -21.56 26.92 1.91
CA PHE A 270 -22.10 28.29 1.86
C PHE A 270 -21.01 29.32 1.50
N PHE A 271 -19.85 29.23 2.14
CA PHE A 271 -18.75 30.14 1.86
C PHE A 271 -18.15 29.92 0.46
N THR A 272 -17.78 28.68 0.13
CA THR A 272 -17.07 28.39 -1.14
C THR A 272 -17.96 28.63 -2.36
N THR A 273 -19.26 28.33 -2.28
CA THR A 273 -20.23 28.61 -3.35
C THR A 273 -20.43 30.11 -3.53
N GLY A 274 -20.66 30.85 -2.44
CA GLY A 274 -20.79 32.30 -2.49
C GLY A 274 -19.53 32.98 -3.04
N TYR A 275 -18.36 32.57 -2.53
CA TYR A 275 -17.06 33.03 -3.00
C TYR A 275 -16.89 32.80 -4.51
N THR A 276 -17.16 31.59 -5.01
CA THR A 276 -17.03 31.27 -6.44
C THR A 276 -17.96 32.12 -7.30
N ARG A 277 -19.21 32.35 -6.85
CA ARG A 277 -20.17 33.20 -7.57
C ARG A 277 -19.73 34.66 -7.63
N ILE A 278 -19.25 35.21 -6.50
CA ILE A 278 -18.72 36.58 -6.45
C ILE A 278 -17.46 36.71 -7.32
N SER A 279 -16.58 35.70 -7.33
CA SER A 279 -15.36 35.69 -8.13
C SER A 279 -15.59 35.86 -9.63
N LEU A 280 -16.76 35.48 -10.15
CA LEU A 280 -17.09 35.63 -11.57
C LEU A 280 -17.30 37.08 -12.00
N ILE A 281 -17.67 37.97 -11.07
CA ILE A 281 -18.01 39.37 -11.37
C ILE A 281 -16.95 40.38 -10.89
N VAL A 282 -16.15 40.02 -9.89
CA VAL A 282 -15.02 40.85 -9.39
C VAL A 282 -14.15 41.43 -10.52
N PRO A 283 -13.66 40.67 -11.52
CA PRO A 283 -12.84 41.24 -12.58
C PRO A 283 -13.57 42.25 -13.46
N VAL A 284 -14.89 42.09 -13.64
CA VAL A 284 -15.72 43.02 -14.42
C VAL A 284 -15.80 44.36 -13.70
N PHE A 285 -16.07 44.37 -12.39
CA PHE A 285 -16.08 45.60 -11.60
C PHE A 285 -14.70 46.25 -11.51
N ALA A 286 -13.64 45.45 -11.36
CA ALA A 286 -12.28 45.96 -11.31
C ALA A 286 -11.85 46.62 -12.64
N ALA A 287 -12.31 46.11 -13.77
CA ALA A 287 -12.02 46.66 -15.10
C ALA A 287 -13.07 47.68 -15.60
N LEU A 288 -14.13 47.93 -14.82
CA LEU A 288 -15.20 48.84 -15.21
C LEU A 288 -14.69 50.27 -15.48
N PRO A 289 -13.76 50.86 -14.68
CA PRO A 289 -13.23 52.19 -14.98
C PRO A 289 -12.50 52.25 -16.33
N LEU A 290 -11.73 51.22 -16.69
CA LEU A 290 -11.04 51.12 -17.98
C LEU A 290 -12.04 51.10 -19.15
N PHE A 291 -13.13 50.34 -18.98
CA PHE A 291 -14.19 50.23 -19.97
C PHE A 291 -14.97 51.55 -20.13
N MET A 292 -15.34 52.19 -19.02
CA MET A 292 -16.04 53.49 -19.03
C MET A 292 -15.16 54.61 -19.61
N ALA A 293 -13.85 54.55 -19.38
CA ALA A 293 -12.86 55.44 -19.98
C ALA A 293 -12.58 55.14 -21.48
N LYS A 294 -13.26 54.15 -22.07
CA LYS A 294 -13.07 53.68 -23.47
C LYS A 294 -11.64 53.25 -23.79
N THR A 295 -10.84 52.90 -22.78
CA THR A 295 -9.46 52.39 -22.96
C THR A 295 -9.43 50.93 -23.39
N ILE A 296 -10.46 50.17 -23.03
CA ILE A 296 -10.67 48.79 -23.44
C ILE A 296 -12.06 48.63 -24.07
N THR A 297 -12.16 47.73 -25.03
CA THR A 297 -13.42 47.37 -25.70
C THR A 297 -14.22 46.36 -24.86
N LEU A 298 -15.43 46.01 -25.31
CA LEU A 298 -16.23 44.95 -24.69
C LEU A 298 -15.47 43.60 -24.71
N GLY A 299 -14.78 43.31 -25.81
CA GLY A 299 -13.89 42.15 -25.90
C GLY A 299 -12.71 42.24 -24.94
N GLY A 300 -12.12 43.42 -24.75
CA GLY A 300 -11.07 43.64 -23.75
C GLY A 300 -11.56 43.34 -22.32
N LEU A 301 -12.79 43.73 -21.98
CA LEU A 301 -13.40 43.43 -20.69
C LEU A 301 -13.59 41.91 -20.48
N MET A 302 -14.04 41.20 -21.51
CA MET A 302 -14.19 39.73 -21.47
C MET A 302 -12.83 39.02 -21.40
N GLN A 303 -11.82 39.57 -22.06
CA GLN A 303 -10.45 39.09 -21.98
C GLN A 303 -9.89 39.19 -20.55
N VAL A 304 -10.10 40.34 -19.89
CA VAL A 304 -9.73 40.54 -18.47
C VAL A 304 -10.44 39.54 -17.57
N ARG A 305 -11.75 39.34 -17.76
CA ARG A 305 -12.53 38.35 -16.98
C ARG A 305 -11.94 36.94 -17.10
N SER A 306 -11.62 36.51 -18.32
CA SER A 306 -11.02 35.20 -18.58
C SER A 306 -9.60 35.10 -17.98
N ALA A 307 -8.74 36.09 -18.21
CA ALA A 307 -7.38 36.11 -17.68
C ALA A 307 -7.35 36.11 -16.16
N PHE A 308 -8.22 36.89 -15.51
CA PHE A 308 -8.39 36.89 -14.06
C PHE A 308 -8.77 35.50 -13.53
N GLY A 309 -9.73 34.83 -14.19
CA GLY A 309 -10.14 33.47 -13.81
C GLY A 309 -8.99 32.46 -13.90
N GLN A 310 -8.14 32.57 -14.93
CA GLN A 310 -6.97 31.71 -15.10
C GLN A 310 -5.90 31.96 -14.03
N VAL A 311 -5.61 33.22 -13.70
CA VAL A 311 -4.69 33.59 -12.60
C VAL A 311 -5.24 33.11 -11.25
N HIS A 312 -6.52 33.38 -10.98
CA HIS A 312 -7.21 32.95 -9.77
C HIS A 312 -7.17 31.43 -9.60
N GLY A 313 -7.46 30.68 -10.67
CA GLY A 313 -7.43 29.22 -10.68
C GLY A 313 -6.04 28.64 -10.45
N ALA A 314 -5.01 29.26 -11.03
CA ALA A 314 -3.61 28.86 -10.87
C ALA A 314 -3.08 29.16 -9.46
N LEU A 315 -3.39 30.32 -8.89
CA LEU A 315 -3.07 30.64 -7.49
C LEU A 315 -3.80 29.69 -6.52
N SER A 316 -5.07 29.39 -6.78
CA SER A 316 -5.87 28.48 -5.95
C SER A 316 -5.36 27.03 -5.99
N TRP A 317 -4.65 26.62 -7.05
CA TRP A 317 -4.07 25.28 -7.15
C TRP A 317 -3.07 25.00 -6.03
N PHE A 318 -2.22 25.98 -5.66
CA PHE A 318 -1.24 25.83 -4.59
C PHE A 318 -1.90 25.50 -3.23
N ILE A 319 -3.03 26.13 -2.94
CA ILE A 319 -3.80 25.84 -1.72
C ILE A 319 -4.41 24.44 -1.77
N ARG A 320 -4.96 24.02 -2.91
CA ARG A 320 -5.57 22.67 -3.06
C ARG A 320 -4.53 21.56 -2.92
N VAL A 321 -3.33 21.75 -3.46
CA VAL A 321 -2.27 20.74 -3.47
C VAL A 321 -1.57 20.59 -2.11
N TYR A 322 -1.65 21.58 -1.22
CA TYR A 322 -1.01 21.53 0.09
C TYR A 322 -1.33 20.25 0.88
N LYS A 323 -2.60 19.83 0.91
CA LYS A 323 -3.02 18.59 1.59
C LYS A 323 -2.33 17.36 0.98
N ALA A 324 -2.31 17.27 -0.35
CA ALA A 324 -1.65 16.17 -1.05
C ALA A 324 -0.13 16.15 -0.81
N LEU A 325 0.53 17.31 -0.67
CA LEU A 325 1.95 17.41 -0.33
C LEU A 325 2.23 16.89 1.09
N VAL A 326 1.39 17.23 2.07
CA VAL A 326 1.51 16.72 3.45
C VAL A 326 1.34 15.20 3.48
N GLU A 327 0.31 14.68 2.81
CA GLU A 327 0.05 13.24 2.70
C GLU A 327 1.18 12.51 1.96
N LEU A 328 1.72 13.09 0.87
CA LEU A 328 2.85 12.53 0.12
C LEU A 328 4.10 12.46 1.00
N SER A 329 4.37 13.53 1.75
CA SER A 329 5.46 13.57 2.73
C SER A 329 5.32 12.47 3.79
N ALA A 330 4.11 12.21 4.28
CA ALA A 330 3.86 11.14 5.24
C ALA A 330 4.07 9.75 4.61
N SER A 331 3.55 9.53 3.39
CA SER A 331 3.74 8.28 2.64
C SER A 331 5.23 7.99 2.35
N ILE A 332 6.00 8.99 1.91
CA ILE A 332 7.45 8.88 1.72
C ILE A 332 8.14 8.42 3.00
N SER A 333 7.76 9.01 4.15
CA SER A 333 8.37 8.66 5.44
C SER A 333 8.05 7.22 5.86
N ARG A 334 6.84 6.73 5.57
CA ARG A 334 6.44 5.34 5.86
C ARG A 334 7.13 4.33 4.94
N LEU A 335 7.27 4.65 3.65
CA LEU A 335 8.02 3.83 2.70
C LEU A 335 9.51 3.78 3.05
N GLU A 336 10.09 4.89 3.50
CA GLU A 336 11.48 4.94 3.97
C GLU A 336 11.70 4.02 5.17
N GLN A 337 10.86 4.16 6.20
CA GLN A 337 10.92 3.32 7.40
C GLN A 337 10.78 1.84 7.05
N PHE A 338 9.86 1.50 6.14
CA PHE A 338 9.68 0.13 5.69
C PHE A 338 10.90 -0.40 4.94
N CYS A 339 11.48 0.37 4.02
CA CYS A 339 12.70 -0.03 3.30
C CYS A 339 13.89 -0.22 4.26
N GLN A 340 14.07 0.69 5.22
CA GLN A 340 15.12 0.59 6.23
C GLN A 340 14.93 -0.64 7.12
N ALA A 341 13.70 -0.95 7.51
CA ALA A 341 13.39 -2.12 8.31
C ALA A 341 13.67 -3.43 7.55
N ILE A 342 13.30 -3.50 6.26
CA ILE A 342 13.65 -4.64 5.39
C ILE A 342 15.17 -4.81 5.33
N ALA A 343 15.91 -3.73 5.03
CA ALA A 343 17.37 -3.78 4.91
C ALA A 343 18.05 -4.21 6.22
N ALA A 344 17.56 -3.73 7.37
CA ALA A 344 18.08 -4.13 8.68
C ALA A 344 17.91 -5.64 8.94
N CYS A 345 16.77 -6.23 8.57
CA CYS A 345 16.55 -7.67 8.68
C CYS A 345 17.45 -8.49 7.73
N GLN A 346 17.76 -7.95 6.55
CA GLN A 346 18.55 -8.64 5.54
C GLN A 346 20.07 -8.62 5.79
N ASN A 347 20.58 -7.56 6.42
CA ASN A 347 22.02 -7.37 6.65
C ASN A 347 22.57 -8.23 7.80
N GLY A 348 21.72 -8.71 8.71
CA GLY A 348 22.11 -9.54 9.85
C GLY A 348 22.14 -11.06 9.58
N LYS A 349 21.80 -11.52 8.37
CA LYS A 349 21.72 -12.95 8.06
C LYS A 349 22.97 -13.46 7.33
N ASN A 350 23.73 -14.30 8.03
CA ASN A 350 24.65 -15.27 7.43
C ASN A 350 23.88 -16.52 6.98
N ALA A 351 24.47 -17.32 6.09
CA ALA A 351 23.92 -18.62 5.75
C ALA A 351 23.76 -19.47 7.02
N ASN A 352 22.72 -20.31 7.06
CA ASN A 352 22.52 -21.23 8.18
C ASN A 352 23.78 -22.11 8.32
N PRO A 353 24.37 -22.21 9.53
CA PRO A 353 25.51 -23.08 9.78
C PRO A 353 25.13 -24.52 9.44
N ALA A 354 25.91 -25.15 8.56
CA ALA A 354 25.60 -26.46 8.01
C ALA A 354 26.76 -27.43 8.24
N GLY A 355 26.46 -28.57 8.87
CA GLY A 355 27.40 -29.64 9.16
C GLY A 355 26.89 -31.01 8.72
N GLU A 356 27.58 -32.06 9.10
CA GLU A 356 27.15 -33.45 8.82
C GLU A 356 25.95 -33.87 9.67
N ILE A 357 25.89 -33.36 10.91
CA ILE A 357 24.83 -33.66 11.89
C ILE A 357 24.12 -32.39 12.34
N VAL A 358 22.96 -32.56 12.99
CA VAL A 358 22.38 -31.47 13.77
C VAL A 358 23.07 -31.43 15.12
N GLU A 359 23.72 -30.31 15.42
CA GLU A 359 24.46 -30.10 16.66
C GLU A 359 24.13 -28.74 17.26
N VAL A 360 24.03 -28.75 18.58
CA VAL A 360 23.76 -27.57 19.41
C VAL A 360 24.82 -27.54 20.50
N ASP A 361 25.54 -26.43 20.61
CA ASP A 361 26.62 -26.22 21.58
C ASP A 361 26.48 -24.84 22.25
N LYS A 362 26.33 -24.87 23.58
CA LYS A 362 26.11 -23.69 24.44
C LYS A 362 25.03 -22.73 23.94
N LEU A 363 23.97 -23.27 23.33
CA LEU A 363 22.94 -22.45 22.70
C LEU A 363 21.97 -21.91 23.76
N THR A 364 21.78 -20.60 23.74
CA THR A 364 20.77 -19.90 24.53
C THR A 364 19.78 -19.24 23.58
N VAL A 365 18.49 -19.53 23.74
CA VAL A 365 17.42 -18.99 22.90
C VAL A 365 16.63 -17.95 23.69
N THR A 366 16.47 -16.76 23.11
CA THR A 366 15.81 -15.62 23.77
C THR A 366 14.58 -15.17 23.00
N THR A 367 13.67 -14.47 23.67
CA THR A 367 12.57 -13.72 23.04
C THR A 367 13.10 -12.48 22.33
N PRO A 368 12.29 -11.83 21.45
CA PRO A 368 12.68 -10.54 20.85
C PRO A 368 12.92 -9.43 21.89
N GLN A 369 12.37 -9.58 23.11
CA GLN A 369 12.55 -8.66 24.23
C GLN A 369 13.79 -9.00 25.10
N GLY A 370 14.59 -9.99 24.70
CA GLY A 370 15.80 -10.41 25.42
C GLY A 370 15.56 -11.33 26.61
N LYS A 371 14.34 -11.84 26.82
CA LYS A 371 14.07 -12.83 27.88
C LYS A 371 14.58 -14.20 27.43
N ALA A 372 15.47 -14.82 28.19
CA ALA A 372 15.89 -16.20 27.93
C ALA A 372 14.71 -17.17 28.09
N LEU A 373 14.59 -18.12 27.14
CA LEU A 373 13.62 -19.22 27.17
C LEU A 373 14.32 -20.52 27.56
N LEU A 374 15.43 -20.82 26.88
CA LEU A 374 16.28 -21.99 27.09
C LEU A 374 17.73 -21.52 27.14
N SER A 375 18.53 -22.08 28.03
CA SER A 375 19.90 -21.62 28.30
C SER A 375 20.91 -22.76 28.29
N ASP A 376 22.10 -22.49 27.76
CA ASP A 376 23.27 -23.38 27.74
C ASP A 376 22.96 -24.83 27.28
N MET A 377 22.23 -24.94 26.17
CA MET A 377 21.85 -26.22 25.61
C MET A 377 23.00 -26.89 24.87
N GLN A 378 23.17 -28.19 25.11
CA GLN A 378 24.16 -29.03 24.42
C GLN A 378 23.55 -30.38 24.05
N PHE A 379 23.41 -30.66 22.75
CA PHE A 379 22.95 -31.96 22.24
C PHE A 379 23.31 -32.16 20.77
N ARG A 380 23.36 -33.44 20.36
CA ARG A 380 23.69 -33.88 19.00
C ARG A 380 22.65 -34.88 18.53
N PHE A 381 22.23 -34.77 17.27
CA PHE A 381 21.37 -35.72 16.59
C PHE A 381 22.11 -36.35 15.40
N PRO A 382 22.46 -37.65 15.49
CA PRO A 382 23.10 -38.35 14.39
C PRO A 382 22.23 -38.41 13.13
N VAL A 383 22.86 -38.59 11.97
CA VAL A 383 22.15 -38.78 10.69
C VAL A 383 21.22 -40.00 10.76
N GLY A 384 19.99 -39.85 10.30
CA GLY A 384 18.96 -40.92 10.30
C GLY A 384 18.37 -41.21 11.68
N SER A 385 18.75 -40.45 12.73
CA SER A 385 18.21 -40.64 14.07
C SER A 385 16.78 -40.10 14.19
N TRP A 386 15.97 -40.75 15.04
CA TRP A 386 14.62 -40.33 15.37
C TRP A 386 14.57 -39.95 16.84
N SER A 387 14.32 -38.67 17.10
CA SER A 387 14.49 -38.08 18.42
C SER A 387 13.26 -37.30 18.87
N LYS A 388 12.89 -37.47 20.14
CA LYS A 388 11.78 -36.75 20.79
C LYS A 388 12.32 -35.64 21.69
N LEU A 389 11.81 -34.42 21.51
CA LEU A 389 11.98 -33.29 22.40
C LEU A 389 10.76 -33.16 23.32
N SER A 390 11.00 -33.21 24.63
CA SER A 390 9.98 -33.13 25.68
C SER A 390 10.27 -31.95 26.63
N GLY A 391 9.23 -31.50 27.34
CA GLY A 391 9.32 -30.40 28.30
C GLY A 391 7.96 -29.73 28.52
N ARG A 392 7.84 -28.92 29.56
CA ARG A 392 6.61 -28.19 29.92
C ARG A 392 6.08 -27.32 28.78
N SER A 393 4.78 -27.05 28.78
CA SER A 393 4.17 -26.13 27.81
C SER A 393 4.71 -24.71 28.03
N GLY A 394 4.99 -23.97 26.96
CA GLY A 394 5.51 -22.60 27.04
C GLY A 394 7.01 -22.43 27.31
N ILE A 395 7.78 -23.51 27.49
CA ILE A 395 9.23 -23.45 27.78
C ILE A 395 10.09 -22.98 26.58
N GLY A 396 9.52 -22.93 25.37
CA GLY A 396 10.23 -22.47 24.15
C GLY A 396 10.58 -23.57 23.13
N LYS A 397 10.00 -24.78 23.22
CA LYS A 397 10.27 -25.90 22.30
C LYS A 397 10.12 -25.54 20.82
N SER A 398 8.99 -24.93 20.44
CA SER A 398 8.75 -24.51 19.05
C SER A 398 9.71 -23.38 18.61
N THR A 399 10.14 -22.53 19.55
CA THR A 399 11.13 -21.48 19.29
C THR A 399 12.52 -22.08 19.02
N LEU A 400 12.89 -23.14 19.75
CA LEU A 400 14.12 -23.89 19.49
C LEU A 400 14.10 -24.49 18.08
N LEU A 401 13.03 -25.18 17.68
CA LEU A 401 12.94 -25.72 16.31
C LEU A 401 13.07 -24.62 15.24
N ARG A 402 12.41 -23.49 15.44
CA ARG A 402 12.54 -22.32 14.55
C ARG A 402 13.97 -21.76 14.50
N THR A 403 14.72 -21.87 15.59
CA THR A 403 16.14 -21.48 15.64
C THR A 403 16.98 -22.43 14.81
N LEU A 404 16.81 -23.73 14.98
CA LEU A 404 17.57 -24.76 14.27
C LEU A 404 17.23 -24.88 12.77
N VAL A 405 16.05 -24.40 12.36
CA VAL A 405 15.66 -24.23 10.95
C VAL A 405 16.19 -22.90 10.37
N GLY A 406 16.72 -22.01 11.22
CA GLY A 406 17.32 -20.73 10.82
C GLY A 406 16.33 -19.59 10.58
N VAL A 407 15.09 -19.71 11.07
CA VAL A 407 14.10 -18.62 10.96
C VAL A 407 14.04 -17.75 12.20
N TRP A 408 14.46 -18.23 13.38
CA TRP A 408 14.51 -17.45 14.62
C TRP A 408 15.89 -16.81 14.83
N PRO A 409 16.00 -15.46 14.86
CA PRO A 409 17.31 -14.79 14.89
C PRO A 409 17.87 -14.49 16.28
N TRP A 410 17.08 -14.63 17.36
CA TRP A 410 17.51 -14.25 18.72
C TRP A 410 18.03 -15.45 19.49
N PHE A 411 19.34 -15.68 19.37
CA PHE A 411 20.07 -16.71 20.11
C PHE A 411 21.53 -16.30 20.34
N GLU A 412 22.16 -16.95 21.31
CA GLU A 412 23.60 -16.88 21.59
C GLU A 412 24.16 -18.31 21.60
N GLY A 413 25.44 -18.47 21.26
CA GLY A 413 26.09 -19.79 21.15
C GLY A 413 26.14 -20.32 19.72
N HIS A 414 26.39 -21.62 19.59
CA HIS A 414 26.61 -22.27 18.30
C HIS A 414 25.57 -23.36 18.04
N TRP A 415 25.11 -23.42 16.80
CA TRP A 415 24.31 -24.53 16.30
C TRP A 415 24.70 -24.80 14.86
N GLN A 416 24.41 -26.01 14.38
CA GLN A 416 24.47 -26.36 12.97
C GLN A 416 23.32 -27.30 12.63
N SER A 417 22.77 -27.15 11.43
CA SER A 417 21.85 -28.14 10.85
C SER A 417 22.62 -29.11 9.97
N GLN A 418 22.13 -30.33 9.83
CA GLN A 418 22.62 -31.24 8.81
C GLN A 418 22.42 -30.63 7.42
N GLN A 419 23.42 -30.80 6.56
CA GLN A 419 23.40 -30.37 5.16
C GLN A 419 22.28 -31.07 4.37
N GLY A 420 21.69 -30.35 3.42
CA GLY A 420 20.64 -30.87 2.54
C GLY A 420 19.30 -30.18 2.71
N LYS A 421 18.22 -30.86 2.30
CA LYS A 421 16.86 -30.36 2.38
C LYS A 421 16.34 -30.49 3.81
N SER A 422 15.94 -29.37 4.40
CA SER A 422 15.27 -29.36 5.69
C SER A 422 13.79 -28.97 5.53
N LEU A 423 12.91 -29.63 6.28
CA LEU A 423 11.49 -29.31 6.32
C LEU A 423 10.98 -29.27 7.77
N LEU A 424 10.29 -28.18 8.11
CA LEU A 424 9.56 -28.05 9.37
C LEU A 424 8.06 -28.21 9.10
N LEU A 425 7.43 -29.15 9.79
CA LEU A 425 5.97 -29.28 9.86
C LEU A 425 5.48 -28.60 11.15
N PRO A 426 4.89 -27.40 11.06
CA PRO A 426 4.37 -26.69 12.22
C PRO A 426 3.06 -27.31 12.74
N GLN A 427 2.72 -27.01 14.00
CA GLN A 427 1.47 -27.44 14.65
C GLN A 427 0.23 -27.05 13.82
N ARG A 428 0.24 -25.83 13.25
CA ARG A 428 -0.76 -25.35 12.29
C ARG A 428 -0.19 -25.41 10.88
N ALA A 429 -0.60 -26.42 10.12
CA ALA A 429 -0.18 -26.58 8.74
C ALA A 429 -0.63 -25.39 7.87
N TYR A 430 0.31 -24.81 7.12
CA TYR A 430 0.00 -23.76 6.15
C TYR A 430 -0.69 -24.35 4.91
N ILE A 431 -1.89 -23.88 4.59
CA ILE A 431 -2.59 -24.22 3.35
C ILE A 431 -2.56 -22.98 2.45
N GLY A 432 -1.86 -23.08 1.33
CA GLY A 432 -1.77 -21.99 0.35
C GLY A 432 -3.08 -21.77 -0.39
N GLN A 433 -3.15 -20.67 -1.14
CA GLN A 433 -4.19 -20.46 -2.13
C GLN A 433 -3.84 -21.19 -3.42
N GLY A 434 -4.84 -21.63 -4.18
CA GLY A 434 -4.67 -22.28 -5.47
C GLY A 434 -5.40 -23.61 -5.60
N THR A 435 -4.98 -24.39 -6.58
CA THR A 435 -5.42 -25.78 -6.78
C THR A 435 -4.84 -26.71 -5.71
N LEU A 436 -5.48 -27.86 -5.45
CA LEU A 436 -4.93 -28.83 -4.49
C LEU A 436 -3.54 -29.31 -4.89
N ARG A 437 -3.27 -29.40 -6.20
CA ARG A 437 -1.94 -29.67 -6.77
C ARG A 437 -0.91 -28.65 -6.29
N GLU A 438 -1.19 -27.35 -6.45
CA GLU A 438 -0.30 -26.29 -5.98
C GLU A 438 -0.09 -26.35 -4.46
N VAL A 439 -1.16 -26.61 -3.71
CA VAL A 439 -1.11 -26.75 -2.25
C VAL A 439 -0.24 -27.95 -1.83
N LEU A 440 -0.34 -29.10 -2.50
CA LEU A 440 0.45 -30.30 -2.21
C LEU A 440 1.91 -30.16 -2.68
N CYS A 441 2.15 -29.43 -3.76
CA CYS A 441 3.48 -29.23 -4.33
C CYS A 441 4.27 -28.10 -3.65
N TYR A 442 3.64 -27.23 -2.87
CA TYR A 442 4.33 -26.22 -2.07
C TYR A 442 5.45 -26.85 -1.22
N PRO A 443 6.68 -26.27 -1.18
CA PRO A 443 7.10 -24.99 -1.77
C PRO A 443 7.70 -25.09 -3.19
N GLN A 444 7.63 -26.25 -3.85
CA GLN A 444 8.15 -26.47 -5.19
C GLN A 444 7.08 -26.16 -6.26
N GLN A 445 7.50 -26.07 -7.52
CA GLN A 445 6.56 -25.95 -8.63
C GLN A 445 5.60 -27.16 -8.67
N PRO A 446 4.36 -26.97 -9.15
CA PRO A 446 3.39 -28.04 -9.33
C PRO A 446 3.97 -29.19 -10.16
N ASP A 447 3.92 -30.41 -9.62
CA ASP A 447 4.29 -31.62 -10.35
C ASP A 447 3.15 -31.94 -11.34
N PRO A 448 3.40 -32.07 -12.65
CA PRO A 448 2.36 -32.38 -13.62
C PRO A 448 1.81 -33.81 -13.47
N ASP A 449 2.54 -34.73 -12.82
CA ASP A 449 2.15 -36.13 -12.68
C ASP A 449 1.03 -36.32 -11.63
N SER A 450 -0.22 -36.34 -12.11
CA SER A 450 -1.41 -36.53 -11.27
C SER A 450 -1.44 -37.88 -10.55
N GLU A 451 -0.95 -38.96 -11.18
CA GLU A 451 -0.98 -40.29 -10.58
C GLU A 451 -0.05 -40.37 -9.38
N LYS A 452 1.14 -39.80 -9.52
CA LYS A 452 2.11 -39.71 -8.42
C LYS A 452 1.57 -38.88 -7.26
N LEU A 453 0.90 -37.76 -7.53
CA LEU A 453 0.27 -36.95 -6.49
C LEU A 453 -0.90 -37.67 -5.82
N ALA A 454 -1.72 -38.39 -6.59
CA ALA A 454 -2.80 -39.22 -6.06
C ALA A 454 -2.27 -40.32 -5.14
N ARG A 455 -1.12 -40.93 -5.46
CA ARG A 455 -0.45 -41.92 -4.58
C ARG A 455 -0.04 -41.32 -3.25
N TYR A 456 0.56 -40.11 -3.22
CA TYR A 456 0.90 -39.45 -1.95
C TYR A 456 -0.33 -39.09 -1.12
N LEU A 457 -1.43 -38.69 -1.76
CA LEU A 457 -2.70 -38.46 -1.08
C LEU A 457 -3.27 -39.78 -0.53
N ALA A 458 -3.26 -40.86 -1.31
CA ALA A 458 -3.71 -42.17 -0.86
C ALA A 458 -2.87 -42.71 0.32
N ASP A 459 -1.54 -42.63 0.24
CA ASP A 459 -0.60 -43.05 1.29
C ASP A 459 -0.89 -42.35 2.63
N THR A 460 -1.36 -41.11 2.60
CA THR A 460 -1.68 -40.30 3.80
C THR A 460 -3.17 -40.34 4.21
N GLY A 461 -3.96 -41.18 3.54
CA GLY A 461 -5.41 -41.33 3.78
C GLY A 461 -6.24 -40.14 3.32
N LEU A 462 -5.77 -39.40 2.32
CA LEU A 462 -6.47 -38.33 1.61
C LEU A 462 -6.90 -38.76 0.19
N GLY A 463 -7.00 -40.07 -0.06
CA GLY A 463 -7.29 -40.63 -1.38
C GLY A 463 -8.59 -40.10 -2.02
N GLU A 464 -9.59 -39.74 -1.21
CA GLU A 464 -10.84 -39.11 -1.67
C GLU A 464 -10.62 -37.79 -2.45
N TRP A 465 -9.54 -37.06 -2.15
CA TRP A 465 -9.22 -35.79 -2.78
C TRP A 465 -8.40 -35.93 -4.07
N SER A 466 -8.04 -37.16 -4.46
CA SER A 466 -7.23 -37.43 -5.67
C SER A 466 -7.91 -36.92 -6.95
N GLY A 467 -9.25 -36.98 -7.02
CA GLY A 467 -10.01 -36.44 -8.15
C GLY A 467 -10.18 -34.91 -8.14
N ALA A 468 -9.66 -34.22 -7.12
CA ALA A 468 -9.80 -32.78 -6.93
C ALA A 468 -8.46 -32.02 -7.05
N LEU A 469 -7.40 -32.66 -7.55
CA LEU A 469 -6.07 -32.07 -7.69
C LEU A 469 -6.09 -30.70 -8.39
N ASP A 470 -6.86 -30.56 -9.47
CA ASP A 470 -6.91 -29.34 -10.27
C ASP A 470 -8.09 -28.41 -9.88
N LYS A 471 -8.81 -28.71 -8.80
CA LYS A 471 -9.88 -27.85 -8.29
C LYS A 471 -9.31 -26.73 -7.42
N GLN A 472 -9.80 -25.51 -7.63
CA GLN A 472 -9.51 -24.36 -6.79
C GLN A 472 -10.67 -24.16 -5.80
N LEU A 473 -10.43 -24.50 -4.53
CA LEU A 473 -11.37 -24.33 -3.43
C LEU A 473 -10.69 -23.57 -2.30
N ASN A 474 -11.47 -23.10 -1.32
CA ASN A 474 -10.91 -22.63 -0.06
C ASN A 474 -10.50 -23.83 0.81
N TRP A 475 -9.37 -24.46 0.45
CA TRP A 475 -8.86 -25.67 1.10
C TRP A 475 -8.64 -25.50 2.61
N GLU A 476 -8.40 -24.27 3.07
CA GLU A 476 -8.30 -23.93 4.50
C GLU A 476 -9.64 -24.15 5.25
N GLN A 477 -10.78 -23.98 4.58
CA GLN A 477 -12.11 -24.23 5.16
C GLN A 477 -12.63 -25.64 4.86
N VAL A 478 -12.25 -26.21 3.70
CA VAL A 478 -12.73 -27.52 3.25
C VAL A 478 -12.07 -28.66 4.02
N LEU A 479 -10.76 -28.58 4.28
CA LEU A 479 -10.02 -29.65 4.96
C LEU A 479 -10.17 -29.52 6.48
N SER A 480 -10.45 -30.63 7.14
CA SER A 480 -10.42 -30.72 8.61
C SER A 480 -8.99 -30.55 9.15
N GLY A 481 -8.84 -30.26 10.46
CA GLY A 481 -7.52 -30.13 11.08
C GLY A 481 -6.63 -31.36 10.89
N GLY A 482 -7.19 -32.57 11.03
CA GLY A 482 -6.47 -33.82 10.78
C GLY A 482 -6.11 -34.02 9.30
N GLN A 483 -6.99 -33.65 8.37
CA GLN A 483 -6.68 -33.69 6.94
C GLN A 483 -5.57 -32.71 6.55
N LYS A 484 -5.55 -31.51 7.15
CA LYS A 484 -4.45 -30.53 6.96
C LYS A 484 -3.11 -31.08 7.44
N GLN A 485 -3.07 -31.78 8.58
CA GLN A 485 -1.85 -32.45 9.06
C GLN A 485 -1.42 -33.60 8.13
N ARG A 486 -2.35 -34.46 7.70
CA ARG A 486 -2.08 -35.53 6.70
C ARG A 486 -1.51 -34.97 5.40
N LEU A 487 -2.02 -33.83 4.93
CA LEU A 487 -1.49 -33.13 3.75
C LEU A 487 -0.06 -32.64 3.98
N ALA A 488 0.28 -32.19 5.19
CA ALA A 488 1.64 -31.83 5.55
C ALA A 488 2.59 -33.04 5.54
N PHE A 489 2.13 -34.22 5.97
CA PHE A 489 2.89 -35.48 5.83
C PHE A 489 3.08 -35.87 4.35
N ALA A 490 2.05 -35.72 3.52
CA ALA A 490 2.16 -35.96 2.07
C ALA A 490 3.23 -35.05 1.43
N ARG A 491 3.32 -33.78 1.85
CA ARG A 491 4.39 -32.86 1.44
C ARG A 491 5.77 -33.36 1.85
N ALA A 492 5.94 -33.88 3.06
CA ALA A 492 7.21 -34.42 3.53
C ALA A 492 7.65 -35.63 2.69
N LEU A 493 6.74 -36.57 2.43
CA LEU A 493 6.99 -37.76 1.58
C LEU A 493 7.39 -37.38 0.14
N ARG A 494 6.78 -36.32 -0.40
CA ARG A 494 7.08 -35.80 -1.74
C ARG A 494 8.42 -35.09 -1.78
N LEU A 495 8.70 -34.22 -0.80
CA LEU A 495 9.92 -33.40 -0.76
C LEU A 495 11.18 -34.23 -0.49
N LYS A 496 11.04 -35.31 0.29
CA LYS A 496 12.11 -36.18 0.78
C LYS A 496 13.24 -35.36 1.43
N PRO A 497 12.96 -34.72 2.58
CA PRO A 497 13.98 -33.94 3.30
C PRO A 497 15.01 -34.85 3.96
N ASP A 498 16.24 -34.36 4.11
CA ASP A 498 17.31 -35.00 4.88
C ASP A 498 17.09 -34.80 6.40
N VAL A 499 16.47 -33.68 6.77
CA VAL A 499 16.05 -33.36 8.14
C VAL A 499 14.58 -32.97 8.20
N LEU A 500 13.80 -33.67 9.01
CA LEU A 500 12.38 -33.40 9.24
C LEU A 500 12.15 -32.98 10.69
N TRP A 501 11.64 -31.76 10.87
CA TRP A 501 11.27 -31.21 12.16
C TRP A 501 9.76 -31.27 12.32
N LEU A 502 9.27 -31.91 13.38
CA LEU A 502 7.84 -32.06 13.67
C LEU A 502 7.50 -31.24 14.91
N ASP A 503 6.78 -30.13 14.77
CA ASP A 503 6.34 -29.29 15.88
C ASP A 503 4.87 -29.62 16.18
N GLU A 504 4.62 -30.63 17.02
CA GLU A 504 3.27 -31.13 17.33
C GLU A 504 2.45 -31.51 16.09
N ALA A 505 3.12 -32.02 15.05
CA ALA A 505 2.51 -32.32 13.75
C ALA A 505 1.45 -33.45 13.77
N THR A 506 1.29 -34.16 14.89
CA THR A 506 0.29 -35.21 15.09
C THR A 506 -0.86 -34.81 16.04
N SER A 507 -0.88 -33.56 16.52
CA SER A 507 -1.80 -33.11 17.59
C SER A 507 -3.29 -33.16 17.23
N SER A 508 -3.63 -33.17 15.93
CA SER A 508 -5.01 -33.23 15.43
C SER A 508 -5.35 -34.61 14.85
N LEU A 509 -4.49 -35.61 15.11
CA LEU A 509 -4.70 -37.01 14.75
C LEU A 509 -4.94 -37.82 16.02
N ASP A 510 -5.81 -38.83 15.93
CA ASP A 510 -5.92 -39.86 16.96
C ASP A 510 -4.63 -40.69 17.06
N ALA A 511 -4.46 -41.41 18.17
CA ALA A 511 -3.23 -42.15 18.46
C ALA A 511 -2.87 -43.18 17.37
N GLN A 512 -3.86 -43.85 16.78
CA GLN A 512 -3.64 -44.84 15.74
C GLN A 512 -3.21 -44.16 14.43
N SER A 513 -3.94 -43.14 13.98
CA SER A 513 -3.56 -42.35 12.79
C SER A 513 -2.17 -41.75 12.92
N ALA A 514 -1.82 -41.20 14.09
CA ALA A 514 -0.50 -40.64 14.36
C ALA A 514 0.60 -41.70 14.21
N ARG A 515 0.38 -42.89 14.78
CA ARG A 515 1.29 -44.04 14.68
C ARG A 515 1.50 -44.49 13.23
N GLU A 516 0.41 -44.60 12.47
CA GLU A 516 0.45 -44.97 11.04
C GLU A 516 1.25 -43.96 10.22
N MET A 517 1.05 -42.65 10.44
CA MET A 517 1.81 -41.61 9.72
C MET A 517 3.31 -41.64 10.05
N LEU A 518 3.68 -41.87 11.32
CA LEU A 518 5.10 -41.99 11.70
C LEU A 518 5.75 -43.26 11.13
N LEU A 519 5.04 -44.38 11.13
CA LEU A 519 5.51 -45.62 10.49
C LEU A 519 5.72 -45.43 8.98
N LEU A 520 4.77 -44.76 8.32
CA LEU A 520 4.87 -44.43 6.90
C LEU A 520 6.10 -43.57 6.60
N LEU A 521 6.34 -42.52 7.39
CA LEU A 521 7.55 -41.69 7.27
C LEU A 521 8.81 -42.54 7.46
N LYS A 522 8.88 -43.37 8.50
CA LYS A 522 10.05 -44.22 8.78
C LYS A 522 10.35 -45.21 7.66
N THR A 523 9.31 -45.70 6.99
CA THR A 523 9.43 -46.67 5.89
C THR A 523 9.85 -45.99 4.59
N ARG A 524 9.31 -44.79 4.32
CA ARG A 524 9.49 -44.08 3.05
C ARG A 524 10.68 -43.13 3.04
N LEU A 525 11.18 -42.75 4.21
CA LEU A 525 12.30 -41.85 4.44
C LEU A 525 13.30 -42.47 5.46
N PRO A 526 13.91 -43.63 5.15
CA PRO A 526 14.72 -44.38 6.10
C PRO A 526 15.97 -43.62 6.57
N ASP A 527 16.55 -42.78 5.71
CA ASP A 527 17.78 -42.03 6.00
C ASP A 527 17.51 -40.63 6.59
N CYS A 528 16.23 -40.26 6.78
CA CYS A 528 15.84 -38.93 7.26
C CYS A 528 16.04 -38.81 8.77
N THR A 529 16.73 -37.75 9.19
CA THR A 529 16.86 -37.37 10.60
C THR A 529 15.56 -36.69 11.04
N VAL A 530 14.89 -37.26 12.05
CA VAL A 530 13.60 -36.75 12.55
C VAL A 530 13.76 -36.21 13.97
N ILE A 531 13.39 -34.95 14.18
CA ILE A 531 13.30 -34.32 15.50
C ILE A 531 11.85 -33.90 15.73
N ALA A 532 11.20 -34.50 16.73
CA ALA A 532 9.77 -34.29 16.99
C ALA A 532 9.49 -33.73 18.38
N ILE A 533 8.59 -32.75 18.45
CA ILE A 533 7.90 -32.34 19.67
C ILE A 533 6.53 -33.01 19.64
N THR A 534 6.23 -33.81 20.66
CA THR A 534 4.90 -34.41 20.83
C THR A 534 4.56 -34.59 22.30
N HIS A 535 3.27 -34.40 22.61
CA HIS A 535 2.67 -34.69 23.91
C HIS A 535 1.97 -36.06 23.95
N GLN A 536 1.86 -36.75 22.82
CA GLN A 536 1.25 -38.08 22.73
C GLN A 536 2.27 -39.14 23.16
N THR A 537 2.01 -39.84 24.26
CA THR A 537 2.88 -40.90 24.80
C THR A 537 2.82 -42.19 24.00
N ASP A 538 1.72 -42.44 23.29
CA ASP A 538 1.48 -43.68 22.54
C ASP A 538 2.44 -43.88 21.36
N ILE A 539 3.08 -42.80 20.91
CA ILE A 539 4.03 -42.80 19.80
C ILE A 539 5.50 -42.75 20.26
N ASP A 540 5.76 -42.80 21.57
CA ASP A 540 7.12 -42.67 22.13
C ASP A 540 8.05 -43.78 21.67
N GLY A 541 7.52 -45.00 21.50
CA GLY A 541 8.30 -46.15 21.02
C GLY A 541 8.88 -46.01 19.60
N HIS A 542 8.52 -44.97 18.84
CA HIS A 542 9.09 -44.70 17.53
C HIS A 542 10.41 -43.93 17.57
N PHE A 543 10.72 -43.28 18.69
CA PHE A 543 11.91 -42.44 18.88
C PHE A 543 13.00 -43.21 19.64
N GLY A 544 14.22 -43.20 19.13
CA GLY A 544 15.37 -43.86 19.75
C GLY A 544 16.06 -43.00 20.81
N GLN A 545 15.90 -41.67 20.73
CA GLN A 545 16.50 -40.70 21.64
C GLN A 545 15.43 -39.78 22.23
N HIS A 546 15.47 -39.59 23.55
CA HIS A 546 14.55 -38.70 24.26
C HIS A 546 15.34 -37.62 24.99
N LEU A 547 15.01 -36.37 24.72
CA LEU A 547 15.61 -35.19 25.35
C LEU A 547 14.54 -34.44 26.12
N ASN A 548 14.80 -34.15 27.39
CA ASN A 548 13.92 -33.32 28.22
C ASN A 548 14.56 -31.95 28.42
N LEU A 549 13.86 -30.90 27.97
CA LEU A 549 14.30 -29.51 28.02
C LEU A 549 14.02 -28.83 29.37
N ASP A 550 13.30 -29.47 30.29
CA ASP A 550 12.97 -28.89 31.60
C ASP A 550 14.22 -28.58 32.46
N SER A 551 15.33 -29.26 32.23
CA SER A 551 16.60 -29.04 32.93
C SER A 551 17.33 -27.78 32.47
N VAL A 552 17.07 -27.32 31.24
CA VAL A 552 17.74 -26.18 30.57
C VAL A 552 16.80 -24.97 30.40
N ALA A 553 15.66 -25.00 31.08
CA ALA A 553 14.71 -23.90 31.13
C ALA A 553 15.34 -22.67 31.81
N ALA A 554 15.26 -21.51 31.17
CA ALA A 554 15.72 -20.27 31.79
C ALA A 554 14.75 -19.83 32.91
N GLY A 555 15.27 -19.57 34.11
CA GLY A 555 14.49 -19.06 35.25
C GLY A 555 14.19 -20.07 36.37
N LYS A 556 15.19 -20.86 36.78
CA LYS A 556 15.26 -21.32 38.17
C LYS A 556 15.91 -20.26 39.04
#